data_AF-A0A3C0TPS1-F1
#
_entry.id   AF-A0A3C0TPS1-F1
#
_cell.length_a   1.000
_cell.length_b   1.000
_cell.length_c   1.000
_cell.angle_alpha   90.00
_cell.angle_beta   90.00
_cell.angle_gamma   90.00
#
_symmetry.space_group_name_H-M   'P 1'
#
loop_
_entity.id
_entity.type
_entity.pdbx_description
1 polymer ?
#
loop_
_entity_poly.entity_id
_entity_poly.type
_entity_poly.pdbx_seq_one_letter_code
_entity_poly.pdbx_strand_id
1 'polypeptide(L)'
;MSSGSLVQRSVAKASKQYVNAAWDLVDAVDNGSVKLEDVKEKDLPNEMKKMSTKERAAYVESTLKKRKELQKKINTLNKERRAYVEKERKKNAQEGTLDLAIIKSIREQAVKKEFSFE
;
A
#
# COMPACT_ATOMS: atom_id res chain seq x y z
N MET A 1 10.89 12.67 10.35
CA MET A 1 10.02 11.50 10.06
C MET A 1 10.53 10.33 10.90
N SER A 2 9.69 9.71 11.73
CA SER A 2 10.10 8.53 12.52
C SER A 2 10.27 7.30 11.62
N SER A 3 11.14 6.36 11.98
CA SER A 3 11.31 5.08 11.27
C SER A 3 9.98 4.34 11.10
N GLY A 4 9.12 4.36 12.11
CA GLY A 4 7.77 3.79 12.06
C GLY A 4 6.87 4.45 11.01
N SER A 5 6.95 5.77 10.86
CA SER A 5 6.15 6.52 9.88
C SER A 5 6.52 6.19 8.44
N LEU A 6 7.81 5.95 8.17
CA LEU A 6 8.29 5.53 6.85
C LEU A 6 7.79 4.14 6.49
N VAL A 7 7.84 3.19 7.44
CA VAL A 7 7.30 1.84 7.24
C VAL A 7 5.81 1.88 6.95
N GLN A 8 5.03 2.63 7.73
CA GLN A 8 3.58 2.74 7.52
C GLN A 8 3.24 3.34 6.16
N ARG A 9 4.00 4.34 5.69
CA ARG A 9 3.82 4.91 4.36
C ARG A 9 4.10 3.88 3.26
N SER A 10 5.16 3.08 3.39
CA SER A 10 5.46 2.02 2.42
C SER A 10 4.35 0.97 2.35
N VAL A 11 3.79 0.59 3.50
CA VAL A 11 2.65 -0.35 3.58
C VAL A 11 1.40 0.25 2.94
N ALA A 12 1.10 1.53 3.21
CA ALA A 12 -0.04 2.22 2.60
C ALA A 12 0.05 2.20 1.07
N LYS A 13 1.23 2.46 0.50
CA LYS A 13 1.46 2.42 -0.95
C LYS A 13 1.39 1.02 -1.57
N ALA A 14 1.52 -0.03 -0.76
CA ALA A 14 1.36 -1.42 -1.19
C ALA A 14 -0.06 -1.95 -0.97
N SER A 15 -0.95 -1.15 -0.41
CA SER A 15 -2.35 -1.51 -0.18
C SER A 15 -3.18 -1.37 -1.45
N LYS A 16 -4.29 -2.11 -1.51
CA LYS A 16 -5.24 -2.05 -2.63
C LYS A 16 -5.93 -0.68 -2.74
N GLN A 17 -6.02 0.06 -1.64
CA GLN A 17 -6.68 1.36 -1.57
C GLN A 17 -5.83 2.47 -2.21
N TYR A 18 -4.54 2.24 -2.41
CA TYR A 18 -3.63 3.21 -3.01
C TYR A 18 -3.69 3.12 -4.55
N VAL A 19 -4.76 3.68 -5.12
CA VAL A 19 -5.02 3.70 -6.58
C VAL A 19 -4.65 5.07 -7.15
N ASN A 20 -3.81 5.10 -8.19
CA ASN A 20 -3.32 6.35 -8.80
C ASN A 20 -3.74 6.52 -10.26
N ALA A 21 -4.76 5.81 -10.72
CA ALA A 21 -5.18 5.82 -12.12
C ALA A 21 -5.54 7.21 -12.68
N ALA A 22 -5.83 8.20 -11.82
CA ALA A 22 -6.06 9.58 -12.26
C ALA A 22 -4.80 10.27 -12.79
N TRP A 23 -3.59 9.80 -12.45
CA TRP A 23 -2.33 10.46 -12.79
C TRP A 23 -1.15 9.52 -13.09
N ASP A 24 -1.28 8.21 -12.86
CA ASP A 24 -0.29 7.19 -13.22
C ASP A 24 -0.81 6.33 -14.39
N LEU A 25 -0.08 6.37 -15.51
CA LEU A 25 -0.44 5.64 -16.74
C LEU A 25 -0.49 4.12 -16.51
N VAL A 26 0.41 3.57 -15.69
CA VAL A 26 0.47 2.13 -15.45
C VAL A 26 -0.75 1.65 -14.66
N ASP A 27 -1.16 2.40 -13.62
CA ASP A 27 -2.39 2.12 -12.86
C ASP A 27 -3.64 2.33 -13.73
N ALA A 28 -3.66 3.35 -14.59
CA ALA A 28 -4.77 3.63 -15.51
C ALA A 28 -4.93 2.55 -16.59
N VAL A 29 -3.84 1.92 -17.02
CA VAL A 29 -3.87 0.78 -17.94
C VAL A 29 -4.27 -0.50 -17.21
N ASP A 30 -3.73 -0.77 -16.01
CA ASP A 30 -4.07 -1.98 -15.22
C ASP A 30 -5.54 -2.03 -14.82
N ASN A 31 -6.16 -0.88 -14.51
CA ASN A 31 -7.56 -0.80 -14.14
C ASN A 31 -8.52 -0.58 -15.34
N GLY A 32 -7.99 -0.46 -16.56
CA GLY A 32 -8.78 -0.28 -17.78
C GLY A 32 -9.35 1.12 -18.01
N SER A 33 -8.95 2.12 -17.22
CA SER A 33 -9.40 3.52 -17.43
C SER A 33 -8.84 4.13 -18.71
N VAL A 34 -7.68 3.65 -19.17
CA VAL A 34 -7.00 4.13 -20.38
C VAL A 34 -6.50 2.95 -21.19
N LYS A 35 -6.75 2.96 -22.50
CA LYS A 35 -6.05 2.08 -23.44
C LYS A 35 -4.77 2.77 -23.89
N LEU A 36 -3.65 2.07 -23.79
CA LEU A 36 -2.34 2.63 -24.13
C LEU A 36 -2.25 3.11 -25.59
N GLU A 37 -3.03 2.49 -26.48
CA GLU A 37 -3.14 2.82 -27.91
C GLU A 37 -3.80 4.19 -28.15
N ASP A 38 -4.69 4.62 -27.25
CA ASP A 38 -5.43 5.88 -27.38
C ASP A 38 -4.63 7.08 -26.85
N VAL A 39 -3.48 6.84 -26.21
CA VAL A 39 -2.63 7.87 -25.62
C VAL A 39 -1.79 8.53 -26.71
N LYS A 40 -1.97 9.84 -26.89
CA LYS A 40 -1.19 10.62 -27.86
C LYS A 40 0.27 10.65 -27.45
N GLU A 41 1.15 10.54 -28.45
CA GLU A 41 2.60 10.53 -28.22
C GLU A 41 3.11 11.77 -27.48
N LYS A 42 2.50 12.94 -27.71
CA LYS A 42 2.86 14.18 -27.01
C LYS A 42 2.67 14.09 -25.48
N ASP A 43 1.72 13.28 -25.03
CA ASP A 43 1.33 13.14 -23.63
C ASP A 43 2.10 12.00 -22.93
N LEU A 44 2.91 11.24 -23.67
CA LEU A 44 3.77 10.20 -23.12
C LEU A 44 5.04 10.78 -22.47
N PRO A 45 5.64 10.08 -21.50
CA PRO A 45 6.98 10.41 -20.99
C PRO A 45 8.04 10.35 -22.09
N ASN A 46 9.11 11.15 -21.95
CA ASN A 46 10.19 11.24 -22.95
C ASN A 46 10.82 9.88 -23.31
N GLU A 47 10.95 8.98 -22.34
CA GLU A 47 11.45 7.62 -22.55
C GLU A 47 10.52 6.81 -23.48
N MET A 48 9.21 6.95 -23.31
CA MET A 48 8.19 6.22 -24.06
C MET A 48 7.92 6.82 -25.45
N LYS A 49 8.18 8.13 -25.67
CA LYS A 49 8.02 8.75 -27.00
C LYS A 49 8.88 8.04 -28.05
N LYS A 50 10.11 7.70 -27.69
CA LYS A 50 11.08 7.01 -28.56
C LYS A 50 10.78 5.52 -28.79
N MET A 51 9.85 4.95 -28.02
CA MET A 51 9.48 3.54 -28.11
C MET A 51 8.38 3.32 -29.17
N SER A 52 8.46 2.20 -29.88
CA SER A 52 7.36 1.68 -30.70
C SER A 52 6.15 1.29 -29.83
N THR A 53 4.98 1.09 -30.44
CA THR A 53 3.76 0.67 -29.72
C THR A 53 3.95 -0.63 -28.94
N LYS A 54 4.63 -1.62 -29.55
CA LYS A 54 4.97 -2.90 -28.89
C LYS A 54 5.91 -2.70 -27.71
N GLU A 55 6.92 -1.85 -27.84
CA GLU A 55 7.85 -1.55 -26.75
C GLU A 55 7.18 -0.78 -25.62
N ARG A 56 6.27 0.16 -25.93
CA ARG A 56 5.46 0.86 -24.91
C ARG A 56 4.62 -0.13 -24.09
N ALA A 57 3.94 -1.06 -24.77
CA ALA A 57 3.15 -2.08 -24.09
C ALA A 57 4.03 -2.97 -23.19
N ALA A 58 5.16 -3.45 -23.71
CA ALA A 58 6.10 -4.25 -22.93
C ALA A 58 6.69 -3.48 -21.72
N TYR A 59 6.97 -2.19 -21.89
CA TYR A 59 7.48 -1.33 -20.83
C TYR A 59 6.45 -1.19 -19.69
N VAL A 60 5.20 -0.86 -20.03
CA VAL A 60 4.10 -0.74 -19.06
C VAL A 60 3.87 -2.07 -18.34
N GLU A 61 3.81 -3.18 -19.07
CA GLU A 61 3.63 -4.51 -18.48
C GLU A 61 4.78 -4.90 -17.54
N SER A 62 6.03 -4.66 -17.95
CA SER A 62 7.21 -4.94 -17.11
C SER A 62 7.21 -4.10 -15.83
N THR A 63 6.80 -2.84 -15.92
CA THR A 63 6.70 -1.90 -14.79
C THR A 63 5.60 -2.35 -13.83
N LEU A 64 4.44 -2.75 -14.37
CA LEU A 64 3.33 -3.30 -13.60
C LEU A 64 3.73 -4.57 -12.85
N LYS A 65 4.44 -5.50 -13.51
CA LYS A 65 4.95 -6.74 -12.90
C LYS A 65 5.90 -6.42 -11.73
N LYS A 66 6.91 -5.58 -11.96
CA LYS A 66 7.84 -5.12 -10.90
C LYS A 66 7.11 -4.47 -9.72
N ARG A 67 6.10 -3.64 -10.02
CA ARG A 67 5.27 -3.00 -8.98
C ARG A 67 4.53 -4.04 -8.14
N LYS A 68 3.84 -4.99 -8.77
CA LYS A 68 3.12 -6.08 -8.09
C LYS A 68 4.06 -6.94 -7.23
N GLU A 69 5.26 -7.26 -7.72
CA GLU A 69 6.28 -7.99 -6.95
C GLU A 69 6.75 -7.23 -5.71
N LEU A 70 7.06 -5.94 -5.85
CA LEU A 70 7.48 -5.09 -4.73
C LEU A 70 6.37 -4.94 -3.70
N GLN A 71 5.13 -4.70 -4.13
CA GLN A 71 3.97 -4.59 -3.23
C GLN A 71 3.74 -5.91 -2.46
N LYS A 72 3.85 -7.06 -3.14
CA LYS A 72 3.79 -8.37 -2.49
C LYS A 72 4.87 -8.51 -1.42
N LYS A 73 6.12 -8.15 -1.74
CA LYS A 73 7.25 -8.20 -0.80
C LYS A 73 7.01 -7.30 0.42
N ILE A 74 6.55 -6.07 0.22
CA ILE A 74 6.21 -5.14 1.30
C ILE A 74 5.13 -5.73 2.21
N ASN A 75 4.07 -6.31 1.63
CA ASN A 75 2.97 -6.89 2.39
C ASN A 75 3.41 -8.12 3.20
N THR A 76 4.25 -8.99 2.64
CA THR A 76 4.85 -10.12 3.36
C THR A 76 5.68 -9.64 4.55
N LEU A 77 6.62 -8.71 4.34
CA LEU A 77 7.47 -8.17 5.40
C LEU A 77 6.64 -7.46 6.48
N ASN A 78 5.57 -6.76 6.11
CA ASN A 78 4.69 -6.12 7.09
C ASN A 78 3.90 -7.14 7.92
N LYS A 79 3.51 -8.28 7.34
CA LYS A 79 2.87 -9.38 8.08
C LYS A 79 3.83 -9.95 9.13
N GLU A 80 5.07 -10.22 8.74
CA GLU A 80 6.12 -10.69 9.65
C GLU A 80 6.40 -9.68 10.76
N ARG A 81 6.53 -8.39 10.40
CA ARG A 81 6.71 -7.30 11.38
C ARG A 81 5.56 -7.24 12.38
N ARG A 82 4.31 -7.33 11.93
CA ARG A 82 3.14 -7.31 12.81
C ARG A 82 3.16 -8.49 13.78
N ALA A 83 3.44 -9.70 13.30
CA ALA A 83 3.55 -10.88 14.13
C ALA A 83 4.67 -10.74 15.18
N TYR A 84 5.84 -10.21 14.77
CA TYR A 84 6.94 -9.93 15.69
C TYR A 84 6.54 -8.90 16.76
N VAL A 85 5.97 -7.76 16.36
CA VAL A 85 5.54 -6.71 17.29
C VAL A 85 4.48 -7.22 18.26
N GLU A 86 3.53 -8.02 17.81
CA GLU A 86 2.52 -8.63 18.68
C GLU A 86 3.14 -9.59 19.69
N LYS A 87 4.08 -10.44 19.25
CA LYS A 87 4.82 -11.35 20.12
C LYS A 87 5.62 -10.58 21.18
N GLU A 88 6.34 -9.55 20.79
CA GLU A 88 7.15 -8.75 21.72
C GLU A 88 6.28 -7.92 22.67
N ARG A 89 5.14 -7.41 22.22
CA ARG A 89 4.15 -6.75 23.09
C ARG A 89 3.61 -7.71 24.15
N LYS A 90 3.31 -8.95 23.79
CA LYS A 90 2.85 -9.98 24.74
C LYS A 90 3.94 -10.34 25.77
N LYS A 91 5.21 -10.41 25.34
CA LYS A 91 6.34 -10.68 26.24
C LYS A 91 6.63 -9.53 27.20
N ASN A 92 6.58 -8.30 26.70
CA ASN A 92 6.87 -7.09 27.46
C ASN A 92 5.60 -6.47 28.04
N ALA A 93 4.56 -7.29 28.27
CA ALA A 93 3.31 -6.84 28.87
C ALA A 93 3.54 -6.51 30.35
N GLN A 94 4.12 -5.35 30.62
CA GLN A 94 3.98 -4.69 31.91
C GLN A 94 2.56 -4.14 32.00
N GLU A 95 1.88 -4.43 33.10
CA GLU A 95 0.60 -3.79 33.42
C GLU A 95 0.79 -2.26 33.49
N GLY A 96 -0.11 -1.50 32.85
CA GLY A 96 -0.20 -0.05 33.05
C GLY A 96 0.44 0.86 31.99
N THR A 97 0.78 0.36 30.80
CA THR A 97 1.25 1.27 29.72
C THR A 97 0.11 2.17 29.21
N LEU A 98 0.45 3.42 28.84
CA LEU A 98 -0.51 4.42 28.38
C LEU A 98 -1.34 3.95 27.18
N ASP A 99 -0.71 3.24 26.24
CA ASP A 99 -1.39 2.69 25.06
C ASP A 99 -2.45 1.64 25.44
N LEU A 100 -2.17 0.76 26.40
CA LEU A 100 -3.15 -0.20 26.92
C LEU A 100 -4.31 0.50 27.63
N ALA A 101 -4.04 1.53 28.43
CA ALA A 101 -5.07 2.31 29.12
C ALA A 101 -5.99 3.04 28.13
N ILE A 102 -5.44 3.62 27.07
CA ILE A 102 -6.19 4.28 26.00
C ILE A 102 -7.04 3.25 25.23
N ILE A 103 -6.46 2.12 24.82
CA ILE A 103 -7.19 1.06 24.09
C ILE A 103 -8.35 0.53 24.93
N LYS A 104 -8.13 0.26 26.22
CA LYS A 104 -9.16 -0.21 27.15
C LYS A 104 -10.29 0.81 27.26
N SER A 105 -9.96 2.08 27.49
CA SER A 105 -10.95 3.16 27.61
C SER A 105 -11.79 3.33 26.34
N ILE A 106 -11.17 3.26 25.16
CA ILE A 106 -11.88 3.36 23.87
C ILE A 106 -12.79 2.16 23.66
N ARG A 107 -12.33 0.94 23.96
CA ARG A 107 -13.16 -0.27 23.84
C ARG A 107 -14.37 -0.22 24.77
N GLU A 108 -14.19 0.18 26.03
CA GLU A 108 -15.30 0.34 26.98
C GLU A 108 -16.33 1.35 26.48
N GLN A 109 -15.90 2.49 25.94
CA GLN A 109 -16.82 3.48 25.36
C GLN A 109 -17.53 2.96 24.10
N ALA A 110 -16.85 2.15 23.28
CA ALA A 110 -17.44 1.59 22.08
C ALA A 110 -18.46 0.48 22.39
N VAL A 111 -18.21 -0.36 23.40
CA VAL A 111 -19.21 -1.34 23.87
C VAL A 111 -20.48 -0.63 24.38
N LYS A 112 -20.36 0.49 25.10
CA LYS A 112 -21.51 1.33 25.50
C LYS A 112 -22.29 1.91 24.31
N LYS A 113 -21.70 1.91 23.11
CA LYS A 113 -22.33 2.33 21.86
C LYS A 113 -22.72 1.14 20.99
N GLU A 114 -22.84 -0.05 21.57
CA GLU A 114 -23.26 -1.29 20.91
C GLU A 114 -22.27 -1.80 19.82
N PHE A 115 -20.99 -1.44 19.91
CA PHE A 115 -19.95 -2.06 19.06
C PHE A 115 -19.44 -3.36 19.70
N SER A 116 -19.40 -4.44 18.90
CA SER A 116 -18.78 -5.71 19.26
C SER A 116 -17.33 -5.78 18.79
N PHE A 117 -16.48 -6.42 19.60
CA PHE A 117 -15.08 -6.69 19.27
C PHE A 117 -14.86 -8.20 19.30
N GLU A 118 -14.47 -8.78 18.18
CA GLU A 118 -13.94 -10.15 18.06
C GLU A 118 -12.46 -10.23 18.44
#